data_AF-A0A820MFU7-F1
#
_entry.id   AF-A0A820MFU7-F1
#
_cell.length_a   1.000
_cell.length_b   1.000
_cell.length_c   1.000
_cell.angle_alpha   90.00
_cell.angle_beta   90.00
_cell.angle_gamma   90.00
#
_symmetry.space_group_name_H-M   'P 1'
#
loop_
_entity.id
_entity.type
_entity.pdbx_description
1 polymer ?
#
loop_
_entity_poly.entity_id
_entity_poly.type
_entity_poly.pdbx_seq_one_letter_code
_entity_poly.pdbx_strand_id
1 'polypeptide(L)'
;ICSSSSSSTVSSECQNLIHRMIVRDIEKRATLDEVMSDIWYQQCQDDGDDDDDDEQIYIESLRSISEDDHKLILQQMIDGNIAEKDIILKALNEDQYNHITATYYLLAEKLSYDKMTNHNRNNKRKRRSLQPASDPFTEKIGVFISSSSSS
;
A
#
# COMPACT_ATOMS: atom_id res chain seq x y z
N ILE A 1 -28.90 25.69 -15.99
CA ILE A 1 -29.59 24.50 -16.56
C ILE A 1 -28.49 23.72 -17.25
N CYS A 2 -28.06 22.59 -16.68
CA CYS A 2 -27.11 21.70 -17.35
C CYS A 2 -27.93 20.53 -17.88
N SER A 3 -28.29 20.60 -19.15
CA SER A 3 -29.14 19.63 -19.84
C SER A 3 -28.24 18.65 -20.58
N SER A 4 -27.95 17.50 -19.97
CA SER A 4 -27.19 16.41 -20.59
C SER A 4 -28.12 15.60 -21.48
N SER A 5 -28.04 15.82 -22.79
CA SER A 5 -28.65 14.95 -23.80
C SER A 5 -27.91 13.61 -23.80
N SER A 6 -28.59 12.53 -23.39
CA SER A 6 -28.05 11.16 -23.37
C SER A 6 -27.75 10.67 -24.80
N SER A 7 -26.47 10.65 -25.17
CA SER A 7 -25.93 9.85 -26.27
C SER A 7 -25.96 8.38 -25.85
N SER A 8 -26.45 7.48 -26.72
CA SER A 8 -26.63 6.04 -26.50
C SER A 8 -25.33 5.23 -26.40
N THR A 9 -24.28 5.79 -25.79
CA THR A 9 -22.89 5.26 -25.79
C THR A 9 -22.36 4.93 -24.39
N VAL A 10 -23.09 5.25 -23.33
CA VAL A 10 -22.68 5.04 -21.93
C VAL A 10 -23.72 4.18 -21.23
N SER A 11 -23.29 3.19 -20.44
CA SER A 11 -24.20 2.33 -19.68
C SER A 11 -24.97 3.14 -18.62
N SER A 12 -26.17 2.68 -18.28
CA SER A 12 -27.02 3.33 -17.27
C SER A 12 -26.33 3.48 -15.91
N GLU A 13 -25.54 2.47 -15.54
CA GLU A 13 -24.79 2.35 -14.29
C GLU A 13 -23.69 3.41 -14.24
N CYS A 14 -22.90 3.55 -15.31
CA CYS A 14 -21.88 4.59 -15.44
C CYS A 14 -22.51 5.99 -15.42
N GLN A 15 -23.62 6.19 -16.13
CA GLN A 15 -24.32 7.47 -16.17
C GLN A 15 -24.80 7.88 -14.77
N ASN A 16 -25.31 6.94 -13.99
CA ASN A 16 -25.72 7.18 -12.61
C ASN A 16 -24.53 7.58 -11.73
N LEU A 17 -23.40 6.87 -11.83
CA LEU A 17 -22.19 7.23 -11.09
C LEU A 17 -21.70 8.64 -11.42
N ILE A 18 -21.65 9.01 -12.71
CA ILE A 18 -21.25 10.35 -13.16
C ILE A 18 -22.17 11.41 -12.56
N HIS A 19 -23.49 11.18 -12.50
CA HIS A 19 -24.42 12.12 -11.88
C HIS A 19 -24.18 12.31 -10.38
N ARG A 20 -23.74 11.27 -9.66
CA ARG A 20 -23.38 11.37 -8.23
C ARG A 20 -22.04 12.07 -7.99
N MET A 21 -21.12 12.04 -8.96
CA MET A 21 -19.82 12.73 -8.87
C MET A 21 -19.90 14.19 -9.31
N ILE A 22 -20.67 14.51 -10.37
CA ILE A 22 -20.78 15.86 -10.94
C ILE A 22 -21.98 16.60 -10.30
N VAL A 23 -21.92 16.74 -8.98
CA VAL A 23 -22.92 17.49 -8.20
C VAL A 23 -22.39 18.89 -7.90
N ARG A 24 -23.26 19.90 -8.05
CA ARG A 24 -22.94 21.31 -7.78
C ARG A 24 -22.70 21.57 -6.29
N ASP A 25 -23.43 20.85 -5.45
CA ASP A 25 -23.33 20.88 -4.00
C ASP A 25 -22.28 19.85 -3.54
N ILE A 26 -21.24 20.29 -2.83
CA ILE A 26 -20.12 19.44 -2.44
C ILE A 26 -20.51 18.44 -1.36
N GLU A 27 -21.42 18.82 -0.44
CA GLU A 27 -21.86 17.94 0.65
C GLU A 27 -22.71 16.76 0.15
N LYS A 28 -23.25 16.87 -1.08
CA LYS A 28 -24.05 15.83 -1.74
C LYS A 28 -23.27 15.05 -2.79
N ARG A 29 -21.98 15.36 -2.98
CA ARG A 29 -21.12 14.63 -3.91
C ARG A 29 -20.82 13.27 -3.29
N ALA A 30 -20.84 12.23 -4.12
CA ALA A 30 -20.44 10.89 -3.68
C ALA A 30 -19.05 10.91 -3.04
N THR A 31 -18.92 10.25 -1.90
CA THR A 31 -17.63 10.03 -1.24
C THR A 31 -16.84 8.96 -1.98
N LEU A 32 -15.54 8.85 -1.68
CA LEU A 32 -14.70 7.83 -2.33
C LEU A 32 -15.22 6.41 -2.04
N ASP A 33 -15.67 6.13 -0.81
CA ASP A 33 -16.27 4.84 -0.42
C ASP A 33 -17.54 4.52 -1.23
N GLU A 34 -18.38 5.53 -1.48
CA GLU A 34 -19.60 5.39 -2.30
C GLU A 34 -19.31 5.20 -3.79
N VAL A 35 -18.14 5.63 -4.27
CA VAL A 35 -17.66 5.40 -5.63
C VAL A 35 -17.06 4.00 -5.75
N MET A 36 -16.21 3.61 -4.80
CA MET A 36 -15.59 2.27 -4.75
C MET A 36 -16.61 1.15 -4.58
N SER A 37 -17.73 1.42 -3.91
CA SER A 37 -18.84 0.47 -3.76
C SER A 37 -19.85 0.49 -4.92
N ASP A 38 -19.67 1.34 -5.94
CA ASP A 38 -20.58 1.40 -7.08
C ASP A 38 -20.45 0.16 -7.97
N ILE A 39 -21.59 -0.33 -8.44
CA ILE A 39 -21.70 -1.52 -9.29
C ILE A 39 -20.84 -1.36 -10.56
N TRP A 40 -20.82 -0.16 -11.15
CA TRP A 40 -20.02 0.10 -12.35
C TRP A 40 -18.51 0.01 -12.06
N TYR A 41 -18.06 0.45 -10.88
CA TYR A 41 -16.64 0.40 -10.49
C TYR A 41 -16.21 -1.05 -10.22
N GLN A 42 -17.01 -1.81 -9.46
CA GLN A 42 -16.71 -3.21 -9.11
C GLN A 42 -16.64 -4.12 -10.34
N GLN A 43 -17.53 -3.92 -11.30
CA GLN A 43 -17.54 -4.70 -12.55
C GLN A 43 -16.27 -4.53 -13.39
N CYS A 44 -15.56 -3.41 -13.26
CA CYS A 44 -14.28 -3.19 -13.94
C CYS A 44 -13.09 -3.81 -13.21
N GLN A 45 -13.22 -4.16 -11.94
CA GLN A 45 -12.12 -4.68 -11.12
C GLN A 45 -11.97 -6.20 -11.24
N ASP A 46 -13.05 -6.91 -11.58
CA ASP A 46 -13.05 -8.36 -11.82
C ASP A 46 -12.28 -8.78 -13.10
N ASP A 47 -11.85 -7.82 -13.93
CA ASP A 47 -11.19 -8.09 -15.23
C ASP A 47 -9.66 -8.32 -15.15
N GLY A 48 -9.09 -8.43 -13.94
CA GLY A 48 -7.84 -9.18 -13.71
C GLY A 48 -6.51 -8.41 -13.73
N ASP A 49 -6.40 -7.30 -12.99
CA ASP A 49 -5.09 -6.72 -12.67
C ASP A 49 -4.61 -7.24 -11.28
N ASP A 50 -3.73 -8.25 -11.31
CA ASP A 50 -3.03 -8.82 -10.15
C ASP A 50 -1.89 -7.89 -9.65
N ASP A 51 -2.17 -6.61 -9.39
CA ASP A 51 -1.21 -5.63 -8.80
C ASP A 51 -1.47 -5.39 -7.29
N ASP A 52 -2.22 -6.29 -6.65
CA ASP A 52 -2.64 -6.17 -5.23
C ASP A 52 -1.48 -6.17 -4.22
N ASP A 53 -0.34 -6.77 -4.55
CA ASP A 53 0.76 -6.95 -3.58
C ASP A 53 1.44 -5.62 -3.22
N ASP A 54 1.70 -4.75 -4.20
CA ASP A 54 2.33 -3.44 -3.95
C ASP A 54 1.32 -2.45 -3.34
N GLU A 55 0.04 -2.55 -3.71
CA GLU A 55 -1.04 -1.73 -3.16
C GLU A 55 -1.39 -2.12 -1.71
N GLN A 56 -1.35 -3.41 -1.36
CA GLN A 56 -1.48 -3.87 0.03
C GLN A 56 -0.30 -3.42 0.89
N ILE A 57 0.93 -3.44 0.35
CA ILE A 57 2.11 -2.91 1.05
C ILE A 57 1.94 -1.42 1.33
N TYR A 58 1.42 -0.66 0.36
CA TYR A 58 1.10 0.76 0.50
C TYR A 58 0.06 1.00 1.60
N ILE A 59 -1.06 0.28 1.58
CA ILE A 59 -2.16 0.42 2.55
C ILE A 59 -1.71 0.07 3.98
N GLU A 60 -0.94 -1.01 4.15
CA GLU A 60 -0.46 -1.42 5.48
C GLU A 60 0.54 -0.41 6.07
N SER A 61 1.29 0.29 5.21
CA SER A 61 2.23 1.35 5.62
C SER A 61 1.55 2.58 6.24
N LEU A 62 0.27 2.80 5.91
CA LEU A 62 -0.55 3.92 6.40
C LEU A 62 -1.19 3.67 7.78
N ARG A 63 -1.24 2.41 8.25
CA ARG A 63 -2.09 2.03 9.40
C ARG A 63 -1.60 2.48 10.78
N SER A 64 -0.31 2.74 10.97
CA SER A 64 0.17 3.34 12.22
C SER A 64 1.61 3.83 12.12
N ILE A 65 1.81 5.12 12.42
CA ILE A 65 3.15 5.73 12.54
C ILE A 65 3.55 5.66 14.02
N SER A 66 4.76 5.19 14.31
CA SER A 66 5.30 5.22 15.67
C SER A 66 5.53 6.66 16.14
N GLU A 67 5.43 6.94 17.45
CA GLU A 67 5.73 8.27 17.99
C GLU A 67 7.16 8.73 17.67
N ASP A 68 8.11 7.80 17.58
CA ASP A 68 9.50 8.11 17.22
C ASP A 68 9.61 8.52 15.74
N ASP A 69 8.84 7.88 14.87
CA ASP A 69 8.78 8.23 13.44
C ASP A 69 8.09 9.57 13.23
N HIS A 70 7.02 9.83 13.99
CA HIS A 70 6.36 11.13 14.01
C HIS A 70 7.36 12.25 14.34
N LYS A 71 8.18 12.09 15.39
CA LYS A 71 9.22 13.07 15.75
C LYS A 71 10.26 13.25 14.66
N LEU A 72 10.69 12.16 14.02
CA LEU A 72 11.66 12.19 12.93
C LEU A 72 11.12 12.97 11.72
N ILE A 73 9.87 12.70 11.32
CA ILE A 73 9.22 13.38 10.21
C ILE A 73 9.04 14.87 10.51
N LEU A 74 8.60 15.23 11.72
CA LEU A 74 8.50 16.63 12.15
C LEU A 74 9.85 17.34 12.06
N GLN A 75 10.92 16.69 12.50
CA GLN A 75 12.27 17.24 12.39
C GLN A 75 12.67 17.44 10.93
N GLN A 76 12.45 16.45 10.06
CA GLN A 76 12.73 16.56 8.63
C GLN A 76 11.98 17.71 7.95
N MET A 77 10.72 17.93 8.33
CA MET A 77 9.91 19.03 7.78
C MET A 77 10.41 20.40 8.24
N ILE A 78 10.87 20.52 9.49
CA ILE A 78 11.45 21.76 10.03
C ILE A 78 12.81 22.03 9.40
N ASP A 79 13.68 21.03 9.32
CA ASP A 79 15.01 21.13 8.71
C ASP A 79 14.91 21.45 7.21
N GLY A 80 13.86 20.95 6.55
CA GLY A 80 13.51 21.25 5.16
C GLY A 80 12.81 22.59 4.95
N ASN A 81 12.59 23.37 6.01
CA ASN A 81 11.91 24.67 5.99
C ASN A 81 10.51 24.63 5.33
N ILE A 82 9.75 23.55 5.56
CA ILE A 82 8.38 23.39 5.05
C ILE A 82 7.40 24.27 5.83
N ALA A 83 7.51 24.26 7.16
CA ALA A 83 6.75 25.09 8.08
C ALA A 83 7.36 25.02 9.50
N GLU A 84 6.99 25.96 10.37
CA GLU A 84 7.33 25.89 11.79
C GLU A 84 6.56 24.76 12.50
N LYS A 85 7.16 24.22 13.58
CA LYS A 85 6.60 23.08 14.32
C LYS A 85 5.13 23.28 14.73
N ASP A 86 4.79 24.45 15.24
CA ASP A 86 3.45 24.72 15.75
C ASP A 86 2.41 24.75 14.62
N ILE A 87 2.80 25.22 13.43
CA ILE A 87 1.95 25.25 12.25
C ILE A 87 1.71 23.82 11.75
N ILE A 88 2.75 22.98 11.75
CA ILE A 88 2.63 21.57 11.35
C ILE A 88 1.68 20.84 12.30
N LEU A 89 1.88 20.98 13.61
CA LEU A 89 1.02 20.32 14.61
C LEU A 89 -0.42 20.80 14.53
N LYS A 90 -0.64 22.10 14.32
CA LYS A 90 -1.99 22.65 14.13
C LYS A 90 -2.65 22.10 12.88
N ALA A 91 -1.94 22.07 11.75
CA ALA A 91 -2.46 21.55 10.49
C ALA A 91 -2.85 20.06 10.61
N LEU A 92 -2.07 19.26 11.34
CA LEU A 92 -2.37 17.86 11.62
C LEU A 92 -3.56 17.70 12.57
N ASN A 93 -3.65 18.52 13.62
CA ASN A 93 -4.75 18.43 14.58
C ASN A 93 -6.12 18.85 13.99
N GLU A 94 -6.10 19.76 13.02
CA GLU A 94 -7.31 20.21 12.31
C GLU A 94 -7.64 19.36 11.06
N ASP A 95 -6.85 18.33 10.76
CA ASP A 95 -6.98 17.48 9.57
C ASP A 95 -7.17 18.27 8.26
N GLN A 96 -6.36 19.33 8.11
CA GLN A 96 -6.49 20.26 6.99
C GLN A 96 -5.98 19.60 5.70
N TYR A 97 -6.71 19.75 4.59
CA TYR A 97 -6.22 19.31 3.29
C TYR A 97 -5.29 20.37 2.67
N ASN A 98 -3.99 20.32 3.01
CA ASN A 98 -3.00 21.30 2.57
C ASN A 98 -1.63 20.67 2.27
N HIS A 99 -0.69 21.49 1.80
CA HIS A 99 0.65 21.01 1.46
C HIS A 99 1.47 20.55 2.67
N ILE A 100 1.15 21.01 3.88
CA ILE A 100 1.84 20.65 5.12
C ILE A 100 1.46 19.24 5.53
N THR A 101 0.16 18.96 5.65
CA THR A 101 -0.37 17.63 5.97
C THR A 101 -0.03 16.63 4.87
N ALA A 102 -0.14 17.02 3.61
CA ALA A 102 0.26 16.17 2.48
C ALA A 102 1.75 15.78 2.58
N THR A 103 2.64 16.74 2.81
CA THR A 103 4.08 16.46 2.97
C THR A 103 4.33 15.51 4.15
N TYR A 104 3.64 15.73 5.27
CA TYR A 104 3.75 14.86 6.43
C TYR A 104 3.38 13.40 6.11
N TYR A 105 2.22 13.15 5.49
CA TYR A 105 1.77 11.80 5.18
C TYR A 105 2.64 11.11 4.12
N LEU A 106 3.13 11.85 3.12
CA LEU A 106 4.07 11.30 2.12
C LEU A 106 5.41 10.88 2.74
N LEU A 107 5.93 11.67 3.68
CA LEU A 107 7.16 11.31 4.40
C LEU A 107 6.94 10.10 5.33
N ALA A 108 5.76 10.04 5.97
CA ALA A 108 5.38 8.90 6.78
C ALA A 108 5.33 7.60 5.98
N GLU A 109 4.65 7.64 4.83
CA GLU A 109 4.55 6.52 3.90
C GLU A 109 5.93 6.05 3.45
N LYS A 110 6.76 6.98 2.98
CA LYS A 110 8.13 6.67 2.54
C LYS A 110 8.96 6.00 3.64
N LEU A 111 8.88 6.50 4.87
CA LEU A 111 9.61 5.95 6.00
C LEU A 111 9.14 4.54 6.35
N SER A 112 7.82 4.30 6.35
CA SER A 112 7.23 2.97 6.57
C SER A 112 7.64 1.97 5.49
N TYR A 113 7.60 2.40 4.23
CA TYR A 113 8.01 1.59 3.08
C TYR A 113 9.48 1.18 3.14
N ASP A 114 10.38 2.13 3.44
CA ASP A 114 11.81 1.87 3.57
C ASP A 114 12.10 0.86 4.70
N LYS A 115 11.35 0.92 5.81
CA LYS A 115 11.49 -0.06 6.90
C LYS A 115 11.03 -1.45 6.48
N MET A 116 9.86 -1.56 5.84
CA MET A 116 9.30 -2.82 5.39
C MET A 116 10.23 -3.52 4.38
N THR A 117 10.67 -2.79 3.36
CA THR A 117 11.55 -3.34 2.31
C THR A 117 12.93 -3.74 2.87
N ASN A 118 13.51 -2.95 3.77
CA ASN A 118 14.77 -3.29 4.43
C ASN A 118 14.63 -4.50 5.34
N HIS A 119 13.51 -4.63 6.07
CA HIS A 119 13.23 -5.81 6.88
C HIS A 119 13.15 -7.08 6.01
N ASN A 120 12.45 -7.01 4.88
CA ASN A 120 12.31 -8.14 3.96
C ASN A 120 13.65 -8.53 3.30
N ARG A 121 14.46 -7.54 2.90
CA ARG A 121 15.83 -7.77 2.40
C ARG A 121 16.74 -8.44 3.43
N ASN A 122 16.67 -8.03 4.69
CA ASN A 122 17.46 -8.59 5.78
C ASN A 122 17.04 -10.03 6.13
N ASN A 123 15.74 -10.33 6.11
CA ASN A 123 15.24 -11.70 6.30
C ASN A 123 15.68 -12.63 5.16
N LYS A 124 15.65 -12.18 3.90
CA LYS A 124 16.15 -12.97 2.76
C LYS A 124 17.64 -13.29 2.88
N ARG A 125 18.45 -12.34 3.38
CA ARG A 125 19.88 -12.56 3.66
C ARG A 125 20.11 -13.59 4.78
N LYS A 126 19.39 -13.49 5.90
CA LYS A 126 19.47 -14.46 7.01
C LYS A 126 19.06 -15.88 6.59
N ARG A 127 18.00 -16.01 5.77
CA ARG A 127 17.58 -17.32 5.26
C ARG A 127 18.62 -17.95 4.34
N ARG A 128 19.31 -17.16 3.51
CA ARG A 128 20.41 -17.65 2.66
C ARG A 128 21.65 -18.07 3.46
N SER A 129 21.93 -17.45 4.60
CA SER A 129 23.03 -17.86 5.49
C SER A 129 22.70 -19.07 6.39
N LEU A 130 21.43 -19.46 6.50
CA LEU A 130 20.96 -20.59 7.31
C LEU A 130 20.64 -21.84 6.48
N GLN A 131 20.86 -21.83 5.16
CA GLN A 131 20.83 -23.07 4.38
C GLN A 131 22.05 -23.91 4.77
N PRO A 132 21.88 -25.12 5.34
CA PRO A 132 23.00 -26.02 5.50
C PRO A 132 23.54 -26.32 4.10
N ALA A 133 24.85 -26.21 3.92
CA ALA A 133 25.50 -26.66 2.70
C ALA A 133 25.11 -28.14 2.51
N SER A 134 24.31 -28.45 1.49
CA SER A 134 24.16 -29.82 1.04
C SER A 134 25.50 -30.21 0.42
N ASP A 135 26.33 -30.93 1.18
CA ASP A 135 27.59 -31.47 0.71
C ASP A 135 27.35 -32.35 -0.54
N PRO A 136 28.01 -32.09 -1.68
CA PRO A 136 27.78 -32.82 -2.92
C PRO A 136 28.39 -34.23 -2.93
N PHE A 137 28.66 -34.85 -1.77
CA PHE A 137 29.39 -36.12 -1.68
C PHE A 137 28.60 -37.27 -1.02
N THR A 138 27.36 -37.08 -0.56
CA THR A 138 26.57 -38.16 0.06
C THR A 138 25.70 -38.97 -0.92
N GLU A 139 25.78 -38.73 -2.24
CA GLU A 139 25.01 -39.49 -3.23
C GLU A 139 25.75 -40.73 -3.79
N LYS A 140 26.96 -41.03 -3.30
CA LYS A 140 27.68 -42.26 -3.68
C LYS A 140 28.39 -42.87 -2.48
N ILE A 141 27.65 -43.58 -1.63
CA ILE A 141 28.02 -44.83 -0.93
C ILE A 141 26.76 -45.24 -0.16
N GLY A 142 25.90 -46.04 -0.81
CA GLY A 142 24.68 -46.55 -0.20
C GLY A 142 24.05 -47.72 -0.96
N VAL A 143 24.78 -48.33 -1.90
CA VAL A 143 24.34 -49.53 -2.64
C VAL A 143 25.50 -50.53 -2.74
N PHE A 144 25.95 -51.00 -1.59
CA PHE A 144 26.80 -52.19 -1.36
C PHE A 144 27.17 -52.05 0.13
N ILE A 145 26.70 -52.84 1.08
CA ILE A 145 26.94 -54.27 1.31
C ILE A 145 25.95 -54.64 2.43
N SER A 146 25.15 -55.70 2.26
CA SER A 146 24.71 -56.61 3.33
C SER A 146 23.91 -57.76 2.73
N SER A 147 24.60 -58.63 1.99
CA SER A 147 24.21 -60.04 1.94
C SER A 147 25.07 -60.80 2.93
N SER A 148 24.42 -61.73 3.65
CA SER A 148 24.98 -62.91 4.33
C SER A 148 25.41 -62.77 5.80
N SER A 149 24.54 -63.25 6.70
CA SER A 149 24.72 -64.46 7.56
C SER A 149 23.83 -64.34 8.81
N SER A 150 22.72 -65.06 8.91
CA SER A 150 22.57 -66.45 9.40
C SER A 150 22.14 -66.50 10.87
N SER A 151 20.93 -67.01 11.11
CA SER A 151 20.62 -68.12 12.03
C SER A 151 19.20 -68.61 11.76
#